data_AF-A0A0G0VTP9-F1
#
_entry.id   AF-A0A0G0VTP9-F1
#
_cell.length_a   1.000
_cell.length_b   1.000
_cell.length_c   1.000
_cell.angle_alpha   90.00
_cell.angle_beta   90.00
_cell.angle_gamma   90.00
#
_symmetry.space_group_name_H-M   'P 1'
#
loop_
_entity.id
_entity.type
_entity.pdbx_description
1 polymer ?
#
loop_
_entity_poly.entity_id
_entity_poly.type
_entity_poly.pdbx_seq_one_letter_code
_entity_poly.pdbx_strand_id
1 'polypeptide(L)'
;MVARSGIDILIGVGPRSQFAIEAAKAAGMTGERRIFWFADSEEAGSRAMDILPTGCLTLVKGSQGVRMEKVVEKIMDNPEDKEKLLVRQEKEWQNR
;
A
#
# COMPACT_ATOMS: atom_id res chain seq x y z
N MET A 1 -1.75 5.06 -16.94
CA MET A 1 -0.52 4.24 -16.90
C MET A 1 -0.75 2.97 -16.09
N VAL A 2 -1.15 3.05 -14.82
CA VAL A 2 -1.46 1.89 -13.96
C VAL A 2 -2.49 0.92 -14.55
N ALA A 3 -3.62 1.41 -15.05
CA ALA A 3 -4.66 0.56 -15.65
C ALA A 3 -4.19 -0.24 -16.90
N ARG A 4 -3.01 0.07 -17.46
CA ARG A 4 -2.45 -0.60 -18.64
C ARG A 4 -1.11 -1.29 -18.36
N SER A 5 -0.67 -1.37 -17.10
CA SER A 5 0.65 -1.91 -16.73
C SER A 5 0.63 -3.39 -16.33
N GLY A 6 -0.51 -4.08 -16.48
CA GLY A 6 -0.64 -5.49 -16.09
C GLY A 6 -0.70 -5.72 -14.57
N ILE A 7 -0.99 -4.69 -13.78
CA ILE A 7 -1.19 -4.81 -12.33
C ILE A 7 -2.59 -5.38 -12.05
N ASP A 8 -2.67 -6.43 -11.24
CA ASP A 8 -3.93 -7.07 -10.88
C ASP A 8 -4.69 -6.34 -9.75
N ILE A 9 -3.96 -5.81 -8.77
CA ILE A 9 -4.49 -5.16 -7.57
C ILE A 9 -3.86 -3.78 -7.40
N LEU A 10 -4.69 -2.75 -7.24
CA LEU A 10 -4.29 -1.39 -6.92
C LEU A 10 -4.84 -1.00 -5.54
N ILE A 11 -3.96 -0.62 -4.62
CA ILE A 11 -4.34 -0.09 -3.30
C ILE A 11 -3.94 1.39 -3.23
N GLY A 12 -4.93 2.26 -3.10
CA GLY A 12 -4.74 3.69 -2.84
C GLY A 12 -4.70 3.97 -1.34
N VAL A 13 -3.73 4.77 -0.89
CA VAL A 13 -3.61 5.18 0.52
C VAL A 13 -3.65 6.70 0.64
N GLY A 14 -4.53 7.21 1.50
CA GLY A 14 -4.69 8.63 1.76
C GLY A 14 -5.60 9.36 0.77
N PRO A 15 -6.10 10.55 1.12
CA PRO A 15 -7.16 11.24 0.38
C PRO A 15 -6.77 11.55 -1.07
N ARG A 16 -5.52 11.95 -1.31
CA ARG A 16 -5.05 12.28 -2.67
C ARG A 16 -4.93 11.06 -3.59
N SER A 17 -4.85 9.84 -3.05
CA SER A 17 -4.80 8.64 -3.90
C SER A 17 -6.15 8.32 -4.55
N GLN A 18 -7.26 8.87 -4.05
CA GLN A 18 -8.59 8.71 -4.68
C GLN A 18 -8.58 9.18 -6.14
N PHE A 19 -7.87 10.26 -6.46
CA PHE A 19 -7.75 10.71 -7.85
C PHE A 19 -7.11 9.65 -8.76
N ALA A 20 -6.10 8.93 -8.27
CA ALA A 20 -5.45 7.86 -9.02
C ALA A 20 -6.37 6.64 -9.16
N ILE A 21 -7.14 6.32 -8.12
CA ILE A 21 -8.13 5.25 -8.11
C ILE A 21 -9.24 5.51 -9.13
N GLU A 22 -9.84 6.70 -9.10
CA GLU A 22 -10.89 7.09 -10.05
C GLU A 22 -10.37 7.15 -11.48
N ALA A 23 -9.15 7.65 -11.69
CA ALA A 23 -8.51 7.62 -13.01
C ALA A 23 -8.25 6.19 -13.50
N ALA A 24 -7.87 5.25 -12.62
CA ALA A 24 -7.68 3.85 -12.98
C ALA A 24 -9.00 3.17 -13.35
N LYS A 25 -10.07 3.42 -12.58
CA LYS A 25 -11.44 2.95 -12.90
C LYS A 25 -11.91 3.47 -14.25
N ALA A 26 -11.80 4.79 -14.47
CA ALA A 26 -12.16 5.42 -15.74
C ALA A 26 -11.36 4.88 -16.94
N ALA A 27 -10.13 4.43 -16.71
CA ALA A 27 -9.27 3.81 -17.71
C ALA A 27 -9.56 2.31 -17.95
N GLY A 28 -10.60 1.75 -17.33
CA GLY A 28 -11.07 0.39 -17.58
C GLY A 28 -10.56 -0.67 -16.59
N MET A 29 -9.86 -0.27 -15.52
CA MET A 29 -9.56 -1.18 -14.41
C MET A 29 -10.83 -1.35 -13.59
N THR A 30 -11.68 -2.30 -13.99
CA THR A 30 -13.00 -2.52 -13.40
C THR A 30 -13.00 -3.76 -12.51
N GLY A 31 -13.84 -3.73 -11.47
CA GLY A 31 -13.96 -4.80 -10.47
C GLY A 31 -13.49 -4.37 -9.08
N GLU A 32 -14.41 -4.35 -8.12
CA GLU A 32 -14.16 -3.93 -6.73
C GLU A 32 -13.06 -4.75 -6.04
N ARG A 33 -12.86 -6.01 -6.45
CA ARG A 33 -11.79 -6.88 -5.91
C ARG A 33 -10.37 -6.52 -6.38
N ARG A 34 -10.25 -5.64 -7.37
CA ARG A 34 -8.96 -5.23 -7.95
C ARG A 34 -8.51 -3.84 -7.49
N ILE A 35 -9.39 -3.06 -6.88
CA ILE A 35 -9.10 -1.68 -6.50
C ILE A 35 -9.62 -1.41 -5.09
N PHE A 36 -8.71 -1.02 -4.20
CA PHE A 36 -9.00 -0.71 -2.81
C PHE A 36 -8.51 0.70 -2.48
N TRP A 37 -9.16 1.35 -1.52
CA TRP A 37 -8.73 2.63 -0.99
C TRP A 37 -8.86 2.66 0.53
N PHE A 38 -7.87 3.23 1.21
CA PHE A 38 -7.84 3.36 2.66
C PHE A 38 -7.43 4.77 3.06
N ALA A 39 -7.91 5.21 4.22
CA ALA A 39 -7.68 6.58 4.70
C ALA A 39 -6.21 6.82 5.09
N ASP A 40 -5.52 5.79 5.61
CA ASP A 40 -4.14 5.86 6.06
C ASP A 40 -3.39 4.53 5.88
N SER A 41 -2.08 4.57 6.15
CA SER A 41 -1.18 3.42 5.97
C SER A 41 -1.35 2.32 7.01
N GLU A 42 -1.89 2.61 8.19
CA GLU A 42 -2.15 1.58 9.22
C GLU A 42 -3.35 0.71 8.81
N GLU A 43 -4.43 1.36 8.37
CA GLU A 43 -5.61 0.69 7.84
C GLU A 43 -5.24 -0.11 6.58
N ALA A 44 -4.50 0.50 5.66
CA ALA A 44 -4.06 -0.16 4.44
C ALA A 44 -3.22 -1.41 4.72
N GLY A 45 -2.25 -1.33 5.63
CA GLY A 45 -1.40 -2.47 6.01
C GLY A 45 -2.21 -3.61 6.64
N SER A 46 -3.13 -3.26 7.55
CA SER A 46 -3.98 -4.25 8.22
C SER A 46 -4.87 -5.02 7.24
N ARG A 47 -5.37 -4.35 6.20
CA ARG A 47 -6.23 -4.96 5.17
C ARG A 47 -5.44 -5.63 4.04
N ALA A 48 -4.21 -5.18 3.78
CA ALA A 48 -3.37 -5.73 2.72
C ALA A 48 -3.10 -7.23 2.91
N MET A 49 -2.95 -7.71 4.15
CA MET A 49 -2.73 -9.14 4.44
C MET A 49 -3.86 -10.04 3.93
N ASP A 50 -5.11 -9.56 3.96
CA ASP A 50 -6.26 -10.33 3.46
C ASP A 50 -6.46 -10.18 1.95
N ILE A 51 -5.90 -9.12 1.36
CA ILE A 51 -6.06 -8.77 -0.06
C ILE A 51 -4.98 -9.41 -0.92
N LEU A 52 -3.73 -9.43 -0.43
CA LEU A 52 -2.57 -9.85 -1.20
C LEU A 52 -2.49 -11.39 -1.27
N PRO A 53 -2.53 -11.98 -2.47
CA PRO A 53 -2.35 -13.42 -2.62
C PRO A 53 -0.92 -13.83 -2.25
N THR A 54 -0.78 -15.05 -1.72
CA THR A 54 0.55 -15.67 -1.53
C THR A 54 1.30 -15.74 -2.86
N GLY A 55 2.59 -15.39 -2.85
CA GLY A 55 3.44 -15.41 -4.04
C GLY A 55 3.28 -14.20 -4.98
N CYS A 56 2.51 -13.18 -4.59
CA CYS A 56 2.40 -11.95 -5.37
C CYS A 56 3.66 -11.07 -5.25
N LEU A 57 3.89 -10.24 -6.28
CA LEU A 57 4.92 -9.20 -6.27
C LEU A 57 4.27 -7.85 -5.92
N THR A 58 4.71 -7.24 -4.82
CA THR A 58 4.14 -5.98 -4.33
C THR A 58 5.12 -4.83 -4.47
N LEU A 59 4.70 -3.75 -5.13
CA LEU A 59 5.40 -2.47 -5.14
C LEU A 59 4.72 -1.50 -4.17
N VAL A 60 5.44 -1.06 -3.15
CA VAL A 60 4.94 -0.05 -2.21
C VAL A 60 5.56 1.31 -2.52
N LYS A 61 4.71 2.30 -2.81
CA LYS A 61 5.15 3.67 -3.09
C LYS A 61 4.30 4.70 -2.37
N GLY A 62 4.96 5.67 -1.75
CA GLY A 62 4.34 6.88 -1.20
C GLY A 62 5.38 7.98 -1.00
N SER A 63 4.91 9.19 -0.67
CA SER A 63 5.80 10.20 -0.08
C SER A 63 6.02 9.88 1.40
N GLN A 64 7.07 10.44 1.98
CA GLN A 64 7.45 10.21 3.38
C GLN A 64 6.31 10.47 4.37
N GLY A 65 5.50 11.50 4.16
CA GLY A 65 4.40 11.85 5.07
C GLY A 65 3.27 10.83 5.12
N VAL A 66 3.17 9.91 4.16
CA VAL A 66 2.14 8.85 4.14
C VAL A 66 2.56 7.64 4.99
N ARG A 67 3.85 7.55 5.36
CA ARG A 67 4.40 6.49 6.23
C ARG A 67 4.17 5.08 5.66
N MET A 68 4.39 4.89 4.37
CA MET A 68 4.11 3.60 3.70
C MET A 68 4.97 2.44 4.22
N GLU A 69 6.08 2.71 4.91
CA GLU A 69 6.82 1.67 5.64
C GLU A 69 5.95 0.90 6.65
N LYS A 70 4.89 1.52 7.20
CA LYS A 70 3.91 0.86 8.08
C LYS A 70 3.14 -0.24 7.34
N VAL A 71 2.81 -0.02 6.06
CA VAL A 71 2.19 -1.06 5.21
C VAL A 71 3.17 -2.21 5.01
N VAL A 72 4.45 -1.89 4.74
CA VAL A 72 5.48 -2.91 4.54
C VAL A 72 5.64 -3.76 5.80
N GLU A 73 5.75 -3.13 6.98
CA GLU A 73 5.88 -3.84 8.27
C GLU A 73 4.76 -4.86 8.50
N LYS A 74 3.52 -4.51 8.17
CA LYS A 74 2.35 -5.40 8.34
C LYS A 74 2.37 -6.62 7.42
N ILE A 75 3.02 -6.51 6.25
CA ILE A 75 3.07 -7.58 5.24
C ILE A 75 4.43 -8.29 5.20
N MET A 76 5.35 -7.95 6.11
CA MET A 76 6.62 -8.66 6.26
C MET A 76 6.38 -10.08 6.78
N ASP A 77 7.07 -11.04 6.19
CA ASP A 77 7.08 -12.42 6.66
C ASP A 77 7.83 -12.56 8.01
N ASN A 78 8.87 -11.73 8.23
CA ASN A 78 9.69 -11.69 9.44
C ASN A 78 9.73 -10.26 10.02
N PRO A 79 8.68 -9.81 10.74
CA PRO A 79 8.58 -8.44 11.26
C PRO A 79 9.69 -8.05 12.26
N GLU A 80 10.35 -9.02 12.89
CA GLU A 80 11.48 -8.82 13.80
C GLU A 80 12.69 -8.17 13.12
N ASP A 81 12.81 -8.28 11.79
CA ASP A 81 13.91 -7.68 11.03
C ASP A 81 13.61 -6.23 10.60
N LYS A 82 12.49 -5.64 11.03
CA LYS A 82 12.08 -4.29 10.61
C LYS A 82 13.13 -3.22 10.88
N GLU A 83 13.89 -3.31 11.97
CA GLU A 83 14.93 -2.31 12.29
C GLU A 83 16.11 -2.35 11.30
N LYS A 84 16.32 -3.49 10.64
CA LYS A 84 17.38 -3.67 9.64
C LYS A 84 16.90 -3.34 8.22
N LEU A 85 15.63 -3.66 7.94
CA LEU A 85 15.09 -3.65 6.56
C LEU A 85 14.21 -2.43 6.26
N LEU A 86 13.52 -1.89 7.26
CA LEU A 86 12.63 -0.75 7.08
C LEU A 86 13.32 0.55 7.43
N VAL A 87 13.01 1.55 6.63
CA VAL A 87 13.34 2.93 6.93
C VAL A 87 12.49 3.46 8.09
N ARG A 88 12.93 4.56 8.71
CA ARG A 88 12.11 5.36 9.63
C ARG A 88 11.67 4.62 10.89
N GLN A 89 12.58 3.80 11.43
CA GLN A 89 12.38 3.08 12.69
C GLN A 89 12.87 3.87 13.91
N GLU A 90 13.45 5.05 13.71
CA GLU A 90 13.90 5.92 14.80
C GLU A 90 12.71 6.44 15.61
N LYS A 91 12.91 6.70 16.91
CA LYS A 91 11.86 7.13 17.85
C LYS A 91 11.03 8.32 17.35
N GLU A 92 11.66 9.27 16.67
CA GLU A 92 10.96 10.44 16.11
C GLU A 92 9.91 10.05 15.07
N TRP A 93 10.16 8.99 14.30
CA TRP A 93 9.23 8.47 13.31
C TRP A 93 8.19 7.54 13.92
N GLN A 94 8.53 6.76 14.93
CA GLN A 94 7.57 5.89 15.61
C GLN A 94 6.44 6.68 16.29
N ASN A 95 6.73 7.91 16.74
CA ASN A 95 5.74 8.81 17.36
C ASN A 95 4.92 9.63 16.36
N ARG A 96 5.01 9.33 15.06
CA ARG A 96 4.33 10.02 13.96
C ARG A 96 3.37 9.11 13.19
#